data_AF-A0ABD3FIB5-F1
#
_entry.id   AF-A0ABD3FIB5-F1
#
_cell.length_a   1.000
_cell.length_b   1.000
_cell.length_c   1.000
_cell.angle_alpha   90.00
_cell.angle_beta   90.00
_cell.angle_gamma   90.00
#
_symmetry.space_group_name_H-M   'P 1'
#
loop_
_entity.id
_entity.type
_entity.pdbx_description
1 polymer ?
#
loop_
_entity_poly.entity_id
_entity_poly.type
_entity_poly.pdbx_seq_one_letter_code
_entity_poly.pdbx_strand_id
1 'polypeptide(L)'
;MPSSALTPAPFLAVTLALPDKTVANLPHVVSLISYYLDCSLNIPLHRACSTGSLALVARIWSHSQLHPGEGSRWCPAASLQTNRHYKRWQFSQSLIQAIRRRDLALIDWIFAHFTHGATDVEVVEEAASTGQLEILEFLLEKDSRHTQEEYEVGNANGDGNGVTWGGEEMELAVMNGHSDVVLWLLEHTSTTHRAQRGVLIKAVRSGNLSIVKLLVSRGVRVAQPHELVCVDCC
;
A
#
# COMPACT_ATOMS: atom_id res chain seq x y z
N MET A 1 -27.31 -20.52 18.12
CA MET A 1 -27.51 -20.38 16.66
C MET A 1 -27.29 -18.92 16.31
N PRO A 2 -26.11 -18.51 15.81
CA PRO A 2 -25.92 -17.12 15.42
C PRO A 2 -26.54 -16.90 14.05
N SER A 3 -27.41 -15.90 13.97
CA SER A 3 -28.09 -15.46 12.75
C SER A 3 -27.05 -14.86 11.81
N SER A 4 -26.74 -15.55 10.72
CA SER A 4 -25.92 -15.04 9.61
C SER A 4 -26.64 -13.87 8.96
N ALA A 5 -26.19 -12.64 9.24
CA ALA A 5 -26.63 -11.45 8.53
C ALA A 5 -26.22 -11.60 7.06
N LEU A 6 -27.21 -11.76 6.17
CA LEU A 6 -27.02 -11.73 4.73
C LEU A 6 -26.43 -10.36 4.37
N THR A 7 -25.17 -10.33 3.94
CA THR A 7 -24.61 -9.13 3.31
C THR A 7 -25.41 -8.85 2.03
N PRO A 8 -25.96 -7.65 1.83
CA PRO A 8 -26.71 -7.34 0.62
C PRO A 8 -25.79 -7.49 -0.58
N ALA A 9 -26.29 -8.17 -1.63
CA ALA A 9 -25.54 -8.35 -2.87
C ALA A 9 -25.10 -6.99 -3.42
N PRO A 10 -23.84 -6.83 -3.84
CA PRO A 10 -23.37 -5.57 -4.40
C PRO A 10 -24.20 -5.21 -5.63
N PHE A 11 -24.56 -3.93 -5.76
CA PHE A 11 -25.21 -3.42 -6.96
C PHE A 11 -24.31 -3.67 -8.18
N LEU A 12 -24.67 -4.66 -9.01
CA LEU A 12 -23.87 -5.13 -10.14
C LEU A 12 -23.92 -4.18 -11.35
N ALA A 13 -24.97 -3.38 -11.48
CA ALA A 13 -25.12 -2.40 -12.55
C ALA A 13 -26.12 -1.30 -12.16
N VAL A 14 -25.86 -0.09 -12.65
CA VAL A 14 -26.84 1.01 -12.66
C VAL A 14 -27.23 1.23 -14.12
N THR A 15 -28.49 0.96 -14.46
CA THR A 15 -29.01 1.17 -15.81
C THR A 15 -29.68 2.54 -15.88
N LEU A 16 -29.27 3.37 -16.83
CA LEU A 16 -29.85 4.69 -17.04
C LEU A 16 -31.28 4.56 -17.59
N ALA A 17 -32.28 4.97 -16.81
CA ALA A 17 -33.67 5.04 -17.27
C ALA A 17 -33.98 6.47 -17.75
N LEU A 18 -33.98 6.68 -19.06
CA LEU A 18 -34.37 7.96 -19.67
C LEU A 18 -35.88 7.96 -19.97
N PRO A 19 -36.63 9.01 -19.57
CA PRO A 19 -38.06 9.10 -19.86
C PRO A 19 -38.36 9.19 -21.37
N ASP A 20 -37.44 9.77 -22.15
CA ASP A 20 -37.60 9.97 -23.58
C ASP A 20 -36.83 8.90 -24.38
N LYS A 21 -37.58 8.09 -25.13
CA LYS A 21 -37.04 7.01 -25.97
C LYS A 21 -36.20 7.54 -27.13
N THR A 22 -36.40 8.79 -27.55
CA THR A 22 -35.61 9.39 -28.63
C THR A 22 -34.17 9.65 -28.20
N VAL A 23 -33.98 10.13 -26.97
CA VAL A 23 -32.67 10.35 -26.35
C VAL A 23 -31.96 9.03 -26.03
N ALA A 24 -32.72 8.01 -25.60
CA ALA A 24 -32.19 6.67 -25.35
C ALA A 24 -31.59 6.00 -26.61
N ASN A 25 -32.05 6.39 -27.81
CA ASN A 25 -31.56 5.86 -29.08
C ASN A 25 -30.30 6.58 -29.60
N LEU A 26 -29.81 7.61 -28.90
CA LEU A 26 -28.58 8.32 -29.26
C LEU A 26 -27.41 7.80 -28.41
N PRO A 27 -26.59 6.87 -28.91
CA PRO A 27 -25.55 6.20 -28.11
C PRO A 27 -24.49 7.17 -27.60
N HIS A 28 -24.20 8.25 -28.32
CA HIS A 28 -23.28 9.30 -27.86
C HIS A 28 -23.85 10.12 -26.70
N VAL A 29 -25.16 10.38 -26.67
CA VAL A 29 -25.82 11.09 -25.56
C VAL A 29 -25.89 10.20 -24.33
N VAL A 30 -26.26 8.93 -24.50
CA VAL A 30 -26.26 7.95 -23.40
C VAL A 30 -24.86 7.79 -22.81
N SER A 31 -23.82 7.71 -23.66
CA SER A 31 -22.42 7.68 -23.22
C SER A 31 -22.00 8.95 -22.48
N LEU A 32 -22.39 10.14 -22.96
CA LEU A 32 -22.10 11.41 -22.27
C LEU A 32 -22.81 11.51 -20.92
N ILE A 33 -24.08 11.11 -20.84
CA ILE A 33 -24.84 11.11 -19.58
C ILE A 33 -24.24 10.08 -18.62
N SER A 34 -23.92 8.88 -19.09
CA SER A 34 -23.27 7.86 -18.27
C SER A 34 -21.91 8.33 -17.77
N TYR A 35 -21.12 9.01 -18.61
CA TYR A 35 -19.84 9.60 -18.22
C TYR A 35 -20.02 10.72 -17.20
N TYR A 36 -21.02 11.58 -17.37
CA TYR A 36 -21.31 12.68 -16.44
C TYR A 36 -21.78 12.17 -15.07
N LEU A 37 -22.58 11.10 -15.06
CA LEU A 37 -23.04 10.44 -13.83
C LEU A 37 -21.98 9.53 -13.22
N ASP A 38 -20.85 9.29 -13.91
CA ASP A 38 -19.76 8.48 -13.39
C ASP A 38 -18.94 9.27 -12.35
N CYS A 39 -19.50 9.36 -11.15
CA CYS A 39 -18.85 9.98 -10.01
C CYS A 39 -17.60 9.21 -9.55
N SER A 40 -17.34 8.00 -10.08
CA SER A 40 -16.16 7.21 -9.71
C SER A 40 -14.85 7.94 -10.05
N LEU A 41 -14.86 8.81 -11.06
CA LEU A 41 -13.70 9.62 -11.47
C LEU A 41 -13.27 10.66 -10.43
N ASN A 42 -14.19 11.04 -9.53
CA ASN A 42 -13.94 11.94 -8.41
C ASN A 42 -13.47 11.19 -7.16
N ILE A 43 -13.49 9.85 -7.16
CA ILE A 43 -13.01 9.04 -6.06
C ILE A 43 -11.50 8.81 -6.28
N PRO A 44 -10.63 9.28 -5.38
CA PRO A 44 -9.21 9.00 -5.48
C PRO A 44 -8.96 7.48 -5.33
N LEU A 45 -7.99 6.95 -6.08
CA LEU A 45 -7.80 5.49 -6.22
C LEU A 45 -7.66 4.77 -4.86
N HIS A 46 -6.84 5.29 -3.93
CA HIS A 46 -6.69 4.68 -2.59
C HIS A 46 -8.02 4.56 -1.82
N ARG A 47 -8.97 5.48 -2.01
CA ARG A 47 -10.30 5.39 -1.40
C ARG A 47 -11.20 4.37 -2.08
N ALA A 48 -10.97 4.08 -3.36
CA ALA A 48 -11.59 2.92 -3.99
C ALA A 48 -10.99 1.62 -3.44
N CYS A 49 -9.67 1.56 -3.24
CA CYS A 49 -8.99 0.41 -2.63
C CYS A 49 -9.52 0.07 -1.24
N SER A 50 -9.89 1.07 -0.42
CA SER A 50 -10.48 0.81 0.91
C SER A 50 -11.82 0.08 0.86
N THR A 51 -12.53 0.11 -0.27
CA THR A 51 -13.79 -0.64 -0.46
C THR A 51 -13.58 -2.14 -0.75
N GLY A 52 -12.38 -2.53 -1.23
CA GLY A 52 -12.07 -3.90 -1.67
C GLY A 52 -12.72 -4.31 -2.98
N SER A 53 -13.32 -3.38 -3.73
CA SER A 53 -13.90 -3.68 -5.03
C SER A 53 -12.87 -3.52 -6.15
N LEU A 54 -12.24 -4.63 -6.56
CA LEU A 54 -11.33 -4.65 -7.71
C LEU A 54 -11.99 -4.11 -8.98
N ALA A 55 -13.28 -4.35 -9.19
CA ALA A 55 -14.03 -3.83 -10.33
C ALA A 55 -14.08 -2.29 -10.33
N LEU A 56 -14.27 -1.67 -9.16
CA LEU A 56 -14.26 -0.21 -9.02
C LEU A 56 -12.86 0.36 -9.27
N VAL A 57 -11.82 -0.26 -8.69
CA VAL A 57 -10.43 0.15 -8.85
C VAL A 57 -10.00 0.05 -10.32
N ALA A 58 -10.30 -1.07 -10.98
CA ALA A 58 -10.02 -1.28 -12.40
C ALA A 58 -10.76 -0.27 -13.28
N ARG A 59 -12.03 0.03 -12.98
CA ARG A 59 -12.80 1.05 -13.69
C ARG A 59 -12.16 2.43 -13.59
N ILE A 60 -11.83 2.88 -12.37
CA ILE A 60 -11.19 4.19 -12.15
C ILE A 60 -9.86 4.25 -12.90
N TRP A 61 -9.09 3.16 -12.89
CA TRP A 61 -7.82 3.08 -13.61
C TRP A 61 -7.98 3.15 -15.13
N SER A 62 -8.86 2.35 -15.73
CA SER A 62 -9.10 2.38 -17.18
C SER A 62 -9.55 3.77 -17.64
N HIS A 63 -10.39 4.44 -16.85
CA HIS A 63 -10.80 5.80 -17.16
C HIS A 63 -9.68 6.84 -16.95
N SER A 64 -8.76 6.62 -16.02
CA SER A 64 -7.60 7.52 -15.84
C SER A 64 -6.70 7.58 -17.06
N GLN A 65 -6.66 6.51 -17.86
CA GLN A 65 -5.87 6.41 -19.09
C GLN A 65 -6.50 7.15 -20.27
N LEU A 66 -7.78 7.53 -20.18
CA LEU A 66 -8.44 8.31 -21.20
C LEU A 66 -8.02 9.78 -21.06
N HIS A 67 -7.54 10.37 -22.15
CA HIS A 67 -7.18 11.79 -22.14
C HIS A 67 -8.42 12.65 -21.85
N PRO A 68 -8.39 13.53 -20.83
CA PRO A 68 -9.47 14.48 -20.63
C PRO A 68 -9.59 15.38 -21.87
N GLY A 69 -10.78 15.45 -22.46
CA GLY A 69 -11.05 16.39 -23.54
C GLY A 69 -10.77 17.83 -23.11
N GLU A 70 -10.43 18.71 -24.06
CA GLU A 70 -10.20 20.13 -23.79
C GLU A 70 -11.40 20.73 -23.04
N GLY A 71 -11.16 21.26 -21.84
CA GLY A 71 -12.21 21.81 -20.96
C GLY A 71 -12.76 20.85 -19.90
N SER A 72 -12.22 19.63 -19.77
CA SER A 72 -12.63 18.73 -18.69
C SER A 72 -12.31 19.32 -17.31
N ARG A 73 -13.29 19.27 -16.41
CA ARG A 73 -13.15 19.63 -14.99
C ARG A 73 -12.04 18.77 -14.38
N TRP A 74 -11.20 19.36 -13.52
CA TRP A 74 -10.18 18.62 -12.77
C TRP A 74 -10.79 17.42 -12.06
N CYS A 75 -10.20 16.24 -12.24
CA CYS A 75 -10.57 15.03 -11.51
C CYS A 75 -9.32 14.25 -11.01
N PRO A 76 -9.41 13.61 -9.83
CA PRO A 76 -8.40 12.72 -9.29
C PRO A 76 -7.88 11.67 -10.29
N ALA A 77 -8.79 11.03 -11.03
CA ALA A 77 -8.42 10.00 -12.01
C ALA A 77 -7.52 10.55 -13.12
N ALA A 78 -7.84 11.70 -13.72
CA ALA A 78 -6.98 12.31 -14.75
C ALA A 78 -5.63 12.78 -14.19
N SER A 79 -5.60 13.19 -12.92
CA SER A 79 -4.36 13.57 -12.23
C SER A 79 -3.39 12.40 -12.04
N LEU A 80 -3.90 11.16 -12.07
CA LEU A 80 -3.11 9.96 -11.83
C LEU A 80 -2.10 9.67 -12.95
N GLN A 81 -2.45 9.99 -14.21
CA GLN A 81 -1.53 9.80 -15.35
C GLN A 81 -0.69 11.05 -15.66
N THR A 82 -1.12 12.22 -15.19
CA THR A 82 -0.47 13.50 -15.52
C THR A 82 0.52 13.98 -14.47
N ASN A 83 0.30 13.69 -13.19
CA ASN A 83 1.14 14.15 -12.10
C ASN A 83 1.92 13.00 -11.45
N ARG A 84 3.25 12.98 -11.65
CA ARG A 84 4.15 11.95 -11.08
C ARG A 84 4.10 11.84 -9.57
N HIS A 85 4.05 12.96 -8.84
CA HIS A 85 4.06 12.96 -7.38
C HIS A 85 2.75 12.41 -6.84
N TYR A 86 1.64 12.83 -7.45
CA TYR A 86 0.32 12.30 -7.11
C TYR A 86 0.19 10.81 -7.43
N LYS A 87 0.72 10.35 -8.57
CA LYS A 87 0.75 8.93 -8.93
C LYS A 87 1.51 8.11 -7.88
N ARG A 88 2.68 8.58 -7.45
CA ARG A 88 3.49 7.92 -6.41
C ARG A 88 2.78 7.88 -5.06
N TRP A 89 2.23 9.01 -4.62
CA TRP A 89 1.45 9.06 -3.40
C TRP A 89 0.22 8.11 -3.46
N GLN A 90 -0.48 8.07 -4.60
CA GLN A 90 -1.60 7.15 -4.80
C GLN A 90 -1.16 5.68 -4.80
N PHE A 91 0.01 5.36 -5.32
CA PHE A 91 0.58 4.01 -5.26
C PHE A 91 0.77 3.56 -3.82
N SER A 92 1.52 4.33 -3.01
CA SER A 92 1.77 4.02 -1.60
C SER A 92 0.48 3.93 -0.79
N GLN A 93 -0.42 4.92 -0.94
CA GLN A 93 -1.67 4.93 -0.18
C GLN A 93 -2.63 3.81 -0.60
N SER A 94 -2.67 3.46 -1.90
CA SER A 94 -3.49 2.32 -2.36
C SER A 94 -2.98 1.00 -1.80
N LEU A 95 -1.65 0.82 -1.75
CA LEU A 95 -1.02 -0.35 -1.11
C LEU A 95 -1.34 -0.42 0.38
N ILE A 96 -1.19 0.68 1.13
CA ILE A 96 -1.53 0.72 2.56
C ILE A 96 -2.98 0.29 2.80
N GLN A 97 -3.93 0.76 1.97
CA GLN A 97 -5.33 0.36 2.09
C GLN A 97 -5.54 -1.13 1.77
N ALA A 98 -4.82 -1.68 0.77
CA ALA A 98 -4.88 -3.09 0.44
C ALA A 98 -4.28 -3.98 1.55
N ILE A 99 -3.16 -3.54 2.17
CA ILE A 99 -2.51 -4.19 3.31
C ILE A 99 -3.44 -4.22 4.52
N ARG A 100 -4.10 -3.10 4.86
CA ARG A 100 -5.07 -3.05 5.95
C ARG A 100 -6.23 -4.02 5.76
N ARG A 101 -6.55 -4.36 4.51
CA ARG A 101 -7.58 -5.33 4.15
C ARG A 101 -7.08 -6.76 4.03
N ARG A 102 -5.75 -6.98 4.08
CA ARG A 102 -5.09 -8.25 3.79
C ARG A 102 -5.46 -8.81 2.40
N ASP A 103 -5.63 -7.92 1.43
CA ASP A 103 -6.12 -8.27 0.09
C ASP A 103 -4.96 -8.40 -0.89
N LEU A 104 -4.36 -9.60 -0.94
CA LEU A 104 -3.24 -9.91 -1.83
C LEU A 104 -3.60 -9.73 -3.31
N ALA A 105 -4.84 -10.02 -3.72
CA ALA A 105 -5.28 -9.84 -5.10
C ALA A 105 -5.28 -8.37 -5.50
N LEU A 106 -5.70 -7.48 -4.59
CA LEU A 106 -5.62 -6.04 -4.80
C LEU A 106 -4.17 -5.54 -4.81
N ILE A 107 -3.29 -6.10 -3.97
CA ILE A 107 -1.86 -5.75 -3.96
C ILE A 107 -1.20 -6.14 -5.29
N ASP A 108 -1.40 -7.38 -5.76
CA ASP A 108 -0.87 -7.86 -7.04
C ASP A 108 -1.38 -7.01 -8.21
N TRP A 109 -2.68 -6.67 -8.19
CA TRP A 109 -3.27 -5.76 -9.16
C TRP A 109 -2.59 -4.38 -9.14
N ILE A 110 -2.35 -3.79 -7.95
CA ILE A 110 -1.69 -2.49 -7.84
C ILE A 110 -0.26 -2.54 -8.40
N PHE A 111 0.51 -3.57 -8.08
CA PHE A 111 1.88 -3.75 -8.60
C PHE A 111 1.91 -3.93 -10.13
N ALA A 112 0.91 -4.59 -10.71
CA ALA A 112 0.83 -4.78 -12.16
C ALA A 112 0.49 -3.48 -12.93
N HIS A 113 -0.22 -2.54 -12.30
CA HIS A 113 -0.71 -1.33 -12.96
C HIS A 113 0.19 -0.10 -12.74
N PHE A 114 0.71 0.07 -11.53
CA PHE A 114 1.69 1.10 -11.25
C PHE A 114 3.07 0.57 -11.64
N THR A 115 3.58 0.97 -12.80
CA THR A 115 4.95 0.67 -13.21
C THR A 115 5.90 1.82 -12.84
N HIS A 116 7.17 1.47 -12.53
CA HIS A 116 8.26 2.39 -12.19
C HIS A 116 8.00 3.27 -10.94
N GLY A 117 7.31 2.71 -9.95
CA GLY A 117 7.12 3.34 -8.64
C GLY A 117 8.09 2.79 -7.61
N ALA A 118 8.66 3.65 -6.77
CA ALA A 118 9.19 3.23 -5.47
C ALA A 118 8.06 3.34 -4.43
N THR A 119 7.87 2.32 -3.60
CA THR A 119 6.96 2.42 -2.45
C THR A 119 7.55 3.37 -1.42
N ASP A 120 6.70 4.04 -0.64
CA ASP A 120 7.14 4.73 0.57
C ASP A 120 7.36 3.73 1.71
N VAL A 121 8.23 4.11 2.66
CA VAL A 121 8.62 3.28 3.82
C VAL A 121 7.40 2.85 4.64
N GLU A 122 6.39 3.73 4.72
CA GLU A 122 5.11 3.52 5.40
C GLU A 122 4.40 2.22 4.95
N VAL A 123 4.60 1.78 3.69
CA VAL A 123 3.97 0.56 3.16
C VAL A 123 4.49 -0.69 3.87
N VAL A 124 5.82 -0.79 4.01
CA VAL A 124 6.48 -1.92 4.69
C VAL A 124 6.21 -1.86 6.18
N GLU A 125 6.25 -0.66 6.77
CA GLU A 125 5.92 -0.41 8.18
C GLU A 125 4.51 -0.87 8.53
N GLU A 126 3.49 -0.56 7.71
CA GLU A 126 2.12 -1.00 7.95
C GLU A 126 2.01 -2.54 7.87
N ALA A 127 2.64 -3.19 6.88
CA ALA A 127 2.63 -4.65 6.76
C ALA A 127 3.31 -5.33 7.97
N ALA A 128 4.45 -4.79 8.41
CA ALA A 128 5.19 -5.31 9.55
C ALA A 128 4.48 -5.08 10.88
N SER A 129 3.90 -3.90 11.07
CA SER A 129 3.13 -3.56 12.28
C SER A 129 1.88 -4.44 12.45
N THR A 130 1.32 -4.96 11.34
CA THR A 130 0.12 -5.82 11.36
C THR A 130 0.42 -7.32 11.32
N GLY A 131 1.70 -7.69 11.31
CA GLY A 131 2.16 -9.08 11.35
C GLY A 131 1.92 -9.85 10.04
N GLN A 132 1.83 -9.15 8.91
CA GLN A 132 1.43 -9.75 7.63
C GLN A 132 2.66 -10.27 6.87
N LEU A 133 3.21 -11.37 7.35
CA LEU A 133 4.41 -11.99 6.78
C LEU A 133 4.24 -12.33 5.29
N GLU A 134 3.10 -12.89 4.90
CA GLU A 134 2.79 -13.25 3.50
C GLU A 134 2.91 -12.04 2.55
N ILE A 135 2.48 -10.85 3.00
CA ILE A 135 2.60 -9.64 2.20
C ILE A 135 4.06 -9.17 2.13
N LEU A 136 4.80 -9.24 3.24
CA LEU A 136 6.21 -8.86 3.25
C LEU A 136 7.04 -9.74 2.32
N GLU A 137 6.76 -11.05 2.29
CA GLU A 137 7.35 -11.99 1.35
C GLU A 137 7.02 -11.60 -0.10
N PHE A 138 5.76 -11.29 -0.39
CA PHE A 138 5.35 -10.80 -1.70
C PHE A 138 6.06 -9.50 -2.11
N LEU A 139 6.17 -8.54 -1.19
CA LEU A 139 6.85 -7.27 -1.43
C LEU A 139 8.33 -7.49 -1.75
N LEU A 140 9.00 -8.40 -1.03
CA LEU A 140 10.40 -8.74 -1.30
C LEU A 140 10.58 -9.47 -2.63
N GLU A 141 9.66 -10.36 -3.01
CA GLU A 141 9.69 -11.03 -4.32
C GLU A 141 9.55 -10.02 -5.48
N LYS A 142 8.70 -9.01 -5.31
CA LYS A 142 8.45 -7.97 -6.32
C LYS A 142 9.42 -6.80 -6.28
N ASP A 143 10.32 -6.76 -5.31
CA ASP A 143 11.29 -5.69 -5.15
C ASP A 143 12.32 -5.70 -6.28
N SER A 144 12.25 -4.70 -7.16
CA SER A 144 13.23 -4.52 -8.22
C SER A 144 14.60 -4.04 -7.71
N ARG A 145 14.73 -3.76 -6.40
CA ARG A 145 15.89 -3.16 -5.72
C ARG A 145 16.31 -1.81 -6.27
N HIS A 146 15.47 -1.19 -7.09
CA HIS A 146 15.70 0.14 -7.62
C HIS A 146 15.30 1.19 -6.59
N THR A 147 16.21 2.12 -6.32
CA THR A 147 15.92 3.27 -5.47
C THR A 147 15.22 4.37 -6.28
N GLN A 148 14.50 5.26 -5.59
CA GLN A 148 13.84 6.38 -6.24
C GLN A 148 14.80 7.26 -7.06
N GLU A 149 16.02 7.45 -6.55
CA GLU A 149 17.05 8.27 -7.19
C GLU A 149 17.50 7.66 -8.52
N GLU A 150 17.58 6.33 -8.61
CA GLU A 150 17.94 5.62 -9.85
C GLU A 150 16.86 5.76 -10.93
N TYR A 151 15.58 5.81 -10.56
CA TYR A 151 14.50 6.13 -11.50
C TYR A 151 14.54 7.59 -11.96
N GLU A 152 14.84 8.54 -11.06
CA GLU A 152 14.86 9.97 -11.39
C GLU A 152 16.03 10.37 -12.29
N VAL A 153 17.16 9.67 -12.17
CA VAL A 153 18.34 9.85 -13.04
C VAL A 153 18.20 9.08 -14.36
N GLY A 154 17.14 8.28 -14.54
CA GLY A 154 16.90 7.49 -15.75
C GLY A 154 17.83 6.30 -15.91
N ASN A 155 18.41 5.83 -14.79
CA ASN A 155 19.36 4.70 -14.77
C ASN A 155 18.67 3.36 -14.43
N ALA A 156 17.39 3.41 -14.03
CA ALA A 156 16.56 2.24 -13.82
C ALA A 156 16.10 1.65 -15.17
N ASN A 157 16.84 0.67 -15.68
CA ASN A 157 16.47 -0.09 -16.89
C ASN A 157 15.41 -1.19 -16.61
N GLY A 158 14.73 -1.14 -15.47
CA GLY A 158 13.79 -2.17 -15.02
C GLY A 158 12.33 -1.70 -14.97
N ASP A 159 11.43 -2.56 -15.46
CA ASP A 159 9.96 -2.34 -15.42
C ASP A 159 9.32 -2.61 -14.05
N GLY A 160 10.11 -3.06 -13.07
CA GLY A 160 9.62 -3.39 -11.73
C GLY A 160 9.35 -2.18 -10.83
N ASN A 161 8.75 -2.43 -9.67
CA ASN A 161 8.60 -1.43 -8.61
C ASN A 161 9.66 -1.65 -7.53
N GLY A 162 10.26 -0.57 -7.05
CA GLY A 162 11.21 -0.63 -5.94
C GLY A 162 10.48 -0.65 -4.61
N VAL A 163 10.93 -1.48 -3.67
CA VAL A 163 10.42 -1.46 -2.28
C VAL A 163 11.44 -0.80 -1.38
N THR A 164 11.00 0.17 -0.58
CA THR A 164 11.86 0.88 0.37
C THR A 164 11.87 0.17 1.73
N TRP A 165 12.99 -0.50 2.02
CA TRP A 165 13.27 -1.14 3.29
C TRP A 165 14.15 -0.25 4.18
N GLY A 166 14.13 -0.48 5.48
CA GLY A 166 15.05 0.14 6.45
C GLY A 166 14.50 1.35 7.19
N GLY A 167 13.18 1.46 7.33
CA GLY A 167 12.49 2.39 8.21
C GLY A 167 12.31 1.84 9.63
N GLU A 168 11.13 2.06 10.20
CA GLU A 168 10.76 1.61 11.54
C GLU A 168 10.04 0.23 11.53
N GLU A 169 10.01 -0.48 10.40
CA GLU A 169 9.17 -1.68 10.23
C GLU A 169 9.46 -2.78 11.28
N MET A 170 10.73 -2.97 11.64
CA MET A 170 11.11 -3.94 12.67
C MET A 170 10.77 -3.46 14.07
N GLU A 171 10.90 -2.16 14.34
CA GLU A 171 10.53 -1.61 15.65
C GLU A 171 9.02 -1.74 15.89
N LEU A 172 8.22 -1.45 14.86
CA LEU A 172 6.77 -1.61 14.89
C LEU A 172 6.36 -3.08 15.04
N ALA A 173 7.01 -4.00 14.32
CA ALA A 173 6.77 -5.44 14.48
C ALA A 173 7.11 -5.92 15.91
N VAL A 174 8.23 -5.45 16.50
CA VAL A 174 8.58 -5.74 17.90
C VAL A 174 7.54 -5.20 18.87
N MET A 175 7.12 -3.94 18.70
CA MET A 175 6.17 -3.29 19.59
C MET A 175 4.80 -3.98 19.57
N ASN A 176 4.40 -4.53 18.43
CA ASN A 176 3.14 -5.24 18.26
C ASN A 176 3.26 -6.76 18.51
N GLY A 177 4.45 -7.26 18.86
CA GLY A 177 4.67 -8.66 19.24
C GLY A 177 4.85 -9.65 18.09
N HIS A 178 5.03 -9.16 16.85
CA HIS A 178 5.23 -9.96 15.64
C HIS A 178 6.68 -10.44 15.51
N SER A 179 7.05 -11.38 16.37
CA SER A 179 8.43 -11.87 16.49
C SER A 179 8.90 -12.62 15.24
N ASP A 180 8.00 -13.35 14.60
CA ASP A 180 8.17 -14.04 13.32
C ASP A 180 8.56 -13.06 12.19
N VAL A 181 7.83 -11.95 12.09
CA VAL A 181 8.14 -10.87 11.13
C VAL A 181 9.52 -10.28 11.39
N VAL A 182 9.88 -10.03 12.64
CA VAL A 182 11.21 -9.46 12.98
C VAL A 182 12.33 -10.43 12.60
N LEU A 183 12.17 -11.72 12.89
CA LEU A 183 13.14 -12.74 12.51
C LEU A 183 13.30 -12.81 11.00
N TRP A 184 12.19 -12.86 10.26
CA TRP A 184 12.21 -12.90 8.82
C TRP A 184 12.87 -11.66 8.22
N LEU A 185 12.51 -10.47 8.69
CA LEU A 185 13.11 -9.20 8.25
C LEU A 185 14.62 -9.18 8.51
N LEU A 186 15.07 -9.66 9.67
CA LEU A 186 16.49 -9.75 10.01
C LEU A 186 17.28 -10.74 9.15
N GLU A 187 16.63 -11.73 8.55
CA GLU A 187 17.28 -12.72 7.68
C GLU A 187 17.29 -12.30 6.21
N HIS A 188 16.27 -11.56 5.77
CA HIS A 188 16.04 -11.29 4.35
C HIS A 188 16.33 -9.85 3.92
N THR A 189 16.41 -8.89 4.85
CA THR A 189 16.66 -7.48 4.52
C THR A 189 17.99 -6.98 5.07
N SER A 190 18.62 -6.05 4.35
CA SER A 190 19.86 -5.39 4.78
C SER A 190 19.55 -4.35 5.86
N THR A 191 19.81 -4.70 7.10
CA THR A 191 19.59 -3.81 8.25
C THR A 191 20.84 -3.03 8.63
N THR A 192 20.69 -1.72 8.81
CA THR A 192 21.78 -0.92 9.36
C THR A 192 21.99 -1.24 10.84
N HIS A 193 23.23 -1.13 11.32
CA HIS A 193 23.55 -1.33 12.74
C HIS A 193 22.78 -0.35 13.66
N ARG A 194 22.39 0.83 13.14
CA ARG A 194 21.54 1.78 13.87
C ARG A 194 20.13 1.21 14.08
N ALA A 195 19.50 0.71 13.01
CA ALA A 195 18.17 0.10 13.08
C ALA A 195 18.18 -1.12 14.02
N GLN A 196 19.18 -2.00 13.89
CA GLN A 196 19.32 -3.17 14.78
C GLN A 196 19.43 -2.80 16.27
N ARG A 197 20.07 -1.66 16.58
CA ARG A 197 20.14 -1.17 17.96
C ARG A 197 18.79 -0.66 18.46
N GLY A 198 18.04 0.07 17.64
CA GLY A 198 16.67 0.51 17.98
C GLY A 198 15.77 -0.68 18.29
N VAL A 199 15.79 -1.68 17.41
CA VAL A 199 15.08 -2.97 17.59
C VAL A 199 15.49 -3.67 18.88
N LEU A 200 16.79 -3.70 19.22
CA LEU A 200 17.27 -4.30 20.47
C LEU A 200 16.70 -3.59 21.71
N ILE A 201 16.72 -2.25 21.74
CA ILE A 201 16.18 -1.48 22.86
C ILE A 201 14.68 -1.75 23.02
N LYS A 202 13.93 -1.77 21.91
CA LYS A 202 12.49 -2.07 21.92
C LYS A 202 12.20 -3.50 22.37
N ALA A 203 12.99 -4.47 21.91
CA ALA A 203 12.84 -5.89 22.28
C ALA A 203 13.12 -6.13 23.77
N VAL A 204 14.08 -5.41 24.36
CA VAL A 204 14.31 -5.43 25.81
C VAL A 204 13.11 -4.86 26.56
N ARG A 205 12.55 -3.73 26.10
CA ARG A 205 11.37 -3.10 26.73
C ARG A 205 10.11 -3.95 26.62
N SER A 206 9.95 -4.71 25.53
CA SER A 206 8.82 -5.63 25.35
C SER A 206 9.02 -7.00 26.01
N GLY A 207 10.21 -7.28 26.57
CA GLY A 207 10.54 -8.57 27.18
C GLY A 207 10.75 -9.71 26.18
N ASN A 208 10.97 -9.41 24.90
CA ASN A 208 11.10 -10.40 23.84
C ASN A 208 12.52 -11.00 23.79
N LEU A 209 12.78 -11.95 24.69
CA LEU A 209 14.08 -12.58 24.88
C LEU A 209 14.63 -13.28 23.63
N SER A 210 13.77 -13.77 22.74
CA SER A 210 14.18 -14.45 21.51
C SER A 210 14.91 -13.50 20.57
N ILE A 211 14.34 -12.32 20.34
CA ILE A 211 14.93 -11.27 19.50
C ILE A 211 16.20 -10.70 20.14
N VAL A 212 16.19 -10.49 21.46
CA VAL A 212 17.36 -10.03 22.21
C VAL A 212 18.54 -11.01 22.06
N LYS A 213 18.31 -12.31 22.27
CA LYS A 213 19.35 -13.34 22.13
C LYS A 213 19.92 -13.36 20.71
N LEU A 214 19.07 -13.26 19.69
CA LEU A 214 19.50 -13.27 18.30
C LEU A 214 20.34 -12.03 17.96
N LEU A 215 19.90 -10.82 18.32
CA LEU A 215 20.65 -9.59 18.05
C LEU A 215 21.98 -9.56 18.81
N VAL A 216 22.02 -10.02 20.05
CA VAL A 216 23.26 -10.13 20.84
C VAL A 216 24.22 -11.15 20.21
N SER A 217 23.73 -12.29 19.72
CA SER A 217 24.57 -13.27 19.02
C SER A 217 25.17 -12.74 17.71
N ARG A 218 24.51 -11.78 17.07
CA ARG A 218 25.02 -11.06 15.89
C ARG A 218 25.98 -9.91 16.23
N GLY A 219 26.29 -9.72 17.51
CA GLY A 219 27.25 -8.73 17.98
C GLY A 219 26.67 -7.32 18.18
N VAL A 220 25.35 -7.15 18.08
CA VAL A 220 24.69 -5.87 18.33
C VAL A 220 24.78 -5.57 19.84
N ARG A 221 25.36 -4.41 20.18
CA ARG A 221 25.52 -3.97 21.57
C ARG A 221 24.65 -2.75 21.84
N VAL A 222 24.09 -2.67 23.04
CA VAL A 222 23.49 -1.43 23.55
C VAL A 222 24.63 -0.49 23.92
N ALA A 223 24.72 0.68 23.28
CA ALA A 223 25.71 1.67 23.69
C ALA A 223 25.15 2.49 24.86
N GLN A 224 25.72 2.25 26.03
CA GLN A 224 25.48 2.92 27.31
C GLN A 224 24.18 2.54 28.07
N PRO A 225 24.31 2.20 29.37
CA PRO A 225 23.20 1.72 30.21
C PRO A 225 22.19 2.82 30.63
N HIS A 226 22.40 4.09 30.27
CA HIS A 226 21.50 5.18 30.67
C HIS A 226 20.20 5.24 29.86
N GLU A 227 20.13 4.64 28.65
CA GLU A 227 18.89 4.55 27.84
C GLU A 227 17.97 3.39 28.26
N LEU A 228 18.47 2.45 29.07
CA LEU A 228 17.69 1.32 29.60
C LEU A 228 16.97 1.66 30.91
N VAL A 229 17.21 2.86 31.47
CA VAL A 229 16.56 3.32 32.70
C VAL A 229 15.19 3.90 32.36
N CYS A 230 14.19 3.04 32.32
CA CYS A 230 12.82 3.31 32.78
C CYS A 230 12.09 1.96 32.82
N VAL A 231 12.48 1.15 33.80
CA VAL A 231 11.64 0.13 34.42
C VAL A 231 11.43 0.65 35.83
N ASP A 232 10.17 0.75 36.25
CA ASP A 232 9.65 1.30 37.51
C ASP A 232 9.29 2.79 37.50
N CYS A 233 8.05 3.09 37.07
CA CYS A 233 7.06 3.83 37.87
C CYS A 233 5.66 3.79 37.20
N CYS A 234 4.74 3.11 37.90
CA CYS A 234 3.27 3.01 37.73
C CYS A 234 2.74 1.98 36.72
#